data_AF-A0A3D1Q680-F1
#
_entry.id   AF-A0A3D1Q680-F1
#
_cell.length_a   1.000
_cell.length_b   1.000
_cell.length_c   1.000
_cell.angle_alpha   90.00
_cell.angle_beta   90.00
_cell.angle_gamma   90.00
#
_symmetry.space_group_name_H-M   'P 1'
#
loop_
_entity.id
_entity.type
_entity.pdbx_description
1 polymer ?
#
loop_
_entity_poly.entity_id
_entity_poly.type
_entity_poly.pdbx_seq_one_letter_code
_entity_poly.pdbx_strand_id
1 'polypeptide(L)' 'MSKLRLGTRGSKLALWQANHAADLLRRAVPGLEVTIEV' A
#
# COMPACT_ATOMS: atom_id res chain seq x y z
N MET A 1 11.68 1.30 12.53
CA MET A 1 10.47 1.47 11.71
C MET A 1 10.48 0.39 10.64
N SER A 2 9.40 -0.38 10.52
CA SER A 2 9.27 -1.38 9.45
C SER A 2 8.78 -0.70 8.17
N LYS A 3 9.32 -1.10 7.01
CA LYS A 3 8.95 -0.54 5.70
C LYS A 3 8.44 -1.65 4.78
N LEU A 4 7.36 -1.38 4.05
CA LEU A 4 6.74 -2.29 3.10
C LEU A 4 6.50 -1.59 1.76
N ARG A 5 7.00 -2.20 0.68
CA ARG A 5 6.77 -1.75 -0.70
C ARG A 5 5.70 -2.65 -1.32
N LEU A 6 4.58 -2.06 -1.76
CA LEU A 6 3.50 -2.75 -2.45
C LEU A 6 3.63 -2.55 -3.96
N GLY A 7 3.94 -3.63 -4.67
CA GLY A 7 3.88 -3.66 -6.14
C GLY A 7 2.44 -3.80 -6.63
N THR A 8 2.05 -3.03 -7.64
CA THR A 8 0.74 -3.14 -8.29
C THR A 8 0.85 -2.97 -9.81
N ARG A 9 -0.22 -3.24 -10.56
CA ARG A 9 -0.26 -2.91 -11.99
C ARG A 9 -0.68 -1.45 -12.19
N GLY A 10 -0.34 -0.87 -13.33
CA GLY A 10 -0.66 0.54 -13.65
C GLY A 10 -2.13 0.82 -14.01
N SER A 11 -3.01 -0.18 -14.00
CA SER A 11 -4.43 0.06 -14.29
C SER A 11 -5.11 0.83 -13.17
N LYS A 12 -6.13 1.63 -13.50
CA LYS A 12 -6.86 2.45 -12.50
C LYS A 12 -7.42 1.61 -11.34
N LEU A 13 -7.94 0.41 -11.65
CA LEU A 13 -8.47 -0.50 -10.63
C LEU A 13 -7.35 -1.05 -9.73
N ALA A 14 -6.21 -1.43 -10.31
CA ALA A 14 -5.08 -1.97 -9.54
C ALA A 14 -4.46 -0.91 -8.61
N LEU A 15 -4.38 0.35 -9.05
CA LEU A 15 -3.98 1.46 -8.21
C LEU A 15 -5.00 1.70 -7.07
N TRP A 16 -6.30 1.65 -7.36
CA TRP A 16 -7.32 1.77 -6.31
C TRP A 16 -7.20 0.65 -5.26
N GLN A 17 -7.03 -0.60 -5.70
CA GLN A 17 -6.85 -1.76 -4.83
C GLN A 17 -5.60 -1.62 -3.95
N ALA A 18 -4.47 -1.19 -4.54
CA ALA A 18 -3.21 -1.01 -3.81
C ALA A 18 -3.31 0.10 -2.75
N ASN A 19 -3.97 1.21 -3.08
CA ASN A 19 -4.22 2.29 -2.12
C ASN A 19 -5.13 1.81 -0.98
N HIS A 20 -6.21 1.10 -1.31
CA HIS A 20 -7.12 0.54 -0.31
C HIS A 20 -6.41 -0.40 0.67
N ALA A 21 -5.57 -1.31 0.15
CA ALA A 21 -4.76 -2.21 0.97
C ALA A 21 -3.73 -1.45 1.83
N ALA A 22 -3.05 -0.46 1.27
CA ALA A 22 -2.09 0.36 2.01
C ALA A 22 -2.73 1.08 3.20
N ASP A 23 -3.95 1.61 3.03
CA ASP A 23 -4.67 2.30 4.11
C ASP A 23 -5.11 1.35 5.23
N LEU A 24 -5.48 0.11 4.90
CA LEU A 24 -5.75 -0.90 5.91
C LEU A 24 -4.48 -1.26 6.70
N LEU A 25 -3.35 -1.45 6.01
CA LEU A 25 -2.07 -1.78 6.64
C LEU A 25 -1.59 -0.69 7.60
N ARG A 26 -1.67 0.59 7.18
CA ARG A 26 -1.31 1.73 8.04
C ARG A 26 -2.15 1.81 9.31
N ARG A 27 -3.43 1.43 9.24
CA ARG A 27 -4.34 1.39 10.40
C ARG A 27 -4.06 0.21 11.32
N ALA A 28 -3.81 -0.96 10.74
CA ALA A 28 -3.59 -2.19 11.51
C ALA A 28 -2.23 -2.25 12.20
N VAL A 29 -1.21 -1.59 11.64
CA VAL A 29 0.16 -1.63 12.14
C VAL A 29 0.70 -0.21 12.35
N PRO A 30 0.52 0.37 13.56
CA PRO A 30 1.04 1.69 13.89
C PRO A 30 2.56 1.77 13.65
N GLY A 31 2.99 2.79 12.91
CA GLY A 31 4.41 3.01 12.58
C GLY A 31 4.96 2.20 11.40
N LEU A 32 4.11 1.48 10.67
CA LEU A 32 4.47 0.86 9.39
C LEU A 32 4.48 1.91 8.26
N GLU A 33 5.62 2.06 7.59
CA GLU A 33 5.72 2.86 6.37
C GLU A 33 5.36 2.00 5.15
N VAL A 34 4.30 2.37 4.42
CA VAL A 34 3.86 1.67 3.20
C VAL A 34 4.02 2.59 1.99
N THR A 35 4.74 2.13 0.97
CA THR A 35 4.86 2.77 -0.35
C THR A 35 4.25 1.90 -1.44
N ILE A 36 3.76 2.53 -2.52
CA ILE A 36 3.17 1.83 -3.67
C ILE A 36 4.03 2.11 -4.89
N GLU A 37 4.35 1.06 -5.64
CA GLU A 37 5.11 1.13 -6.89
C GLU A 37 4.40 0.33 -7.99
N VAL A 38 4.49 0.82 -9.22
CA VAL A 38 3.92 0.20 -10.43
C VAL A 38 4.97 -0.62 -11.15
#